data_AF-A0A817YMD6-F1
#
_entry.id   AF-A0A817YMD6-F1
#
_cell.length_a   1.000
_cell.length_b   1.000
_cell.length_c   1.000
_cell.angle_alpha   90.00
_cell.angle_beta   90.00
_cell.angle_gamma   90.00
#
_symmetry.space_group_name_H-M   'P 1'
#
loop_
_entity.id
_entity.type
_entity.pdbx_description
1 polymer ?
#
loop_
_entity_poly.entity_id
_entity_poly.type
_entity_poly.pdbx_seq_one_letter_code
_entity_poly.pdbx_strand_id
1 'polypeptide(L)'
;MASSSRPCTIEGCKSPSRTVCICCEKCYCFEHLTQHFGRINNKIPPLSDKINGLAKRLNKFTSIEPSYLVALEKWREEAHRTVEQYYESKRRNLVDDRRQKLEKEVQRVRHIMEKLIRKHDAVQQDVDLLTQDIRLIEQKFSEFQSLRFTIHPLVIDDNLIIRDLFPLPTPCRTMKIPYDEFPALANNEKNLLVHQPPNISLLDRHFSIIKQTPWTHDNIWDMCWSSTLSRFIIVTNQEVFTLDQNTMTIAKCPISSDIELSRATCSDSALFVLARGLGPSIFEYKLPPSSKSVKERTSPETCEQCEYIFDLRANQKTLAMVIYNTENDKTRLDLKSSINLQCLWSIDIGQGFRCCLLHGEQWMVVDALNRRLYHISNNGKLLKMDKYAHQPWNVIQWGKFIIGIRTNEAINLY
;
A
#
# COMPACT_ATOMS: atom_id res chain seq x y z
N MET A 1 -21.60 52.72 -34.08
CA MET A 1 -20.65 52.38 -32.99
C MET A 1 -19.55 51.51 -33.59
N ALA A 2 -18.29 51.97 -33.55
CA ALA A 2 -17.18 51.35 -34.26
C ALA A 2 -16.81 49.99 -33.65
N SER A 3 -16.96 48.90 -34.41
CA SER A 3 -16.43 47.59 -34.02
C SER A 3 -14.91 47.63 -34.20
N SER A 4 -14.15 47.74 -33.11
CA SER A 4 -12.69 47.60 -33.15
C SER A 4 -12.35 46.15 -33.46
N SER A 5 -12.08 45.85 -34.74
CA SER A 5 -11.59 44.54 -35.15
C SER A 5 -10.18 44.33 -34.58
N ARG A 6 -10.01 43.37 -33.66
CA ARG A 6 -8.68 43.01 -33.14
C ARG A 6 -7.80 42.50 -34.29
N PRO A 7 -6.49 42.82 -34.32
CA PRO A 7 -5.58 42.30 -35.33
C PRO A 7 -5.36 40.79 -35.17
N CYS A 8 -5.00 40.11 -36.25
CA CYS A 8 -4.59 38.70 -36.21
C CYS A 8 -3.34 38.52 -35.34
N THR A 9 -3.30 37.46 -34.52
CA THR A 9 -2.19 37.15 -33.59
C THR A 9 -0.92 36.66 -34.30
N ILE A 10 -0.97 36.40 -35.60
CA ILE A 10 0.21 36.03 -36.38
C ILE A 10 0.99 37.29 -36.74
N GLU A 11 2.24 37.38 -36.30
CA GLU A 11 3.13 38.50 -36.61
C GLU A 11 3.22 38.73 -38.13
N GLY A 12 3.09 39.99 -38.55
CA GLY A 12 3.10 40.39 -39.96
C GLY A 12 1.75 40.28 -40.69
N CYS A 13 0.72 39.67 -40.09
CA CYS A 13 -0.61 39.59 -40.69
C CYS A 13 -1.40 40.90 -40.49
N LYS A 14 -1.68 41.62 -41.58
CA LYS A 14 -2.48 42.87 -41.56
C LYS A 14 -4.00 42.64 -41.63
N SER A 15 -4.43 41.39 -41.83
CA SER A 15 -5.86 41.07 -41.94
C SER A 15 -6.57 41.20 -40.59
N PRO A 16 -7.79 41.76 -40.55
CA PRO A 16 -8.56 41.82 -39.31
C PRO A 16 -8.90 40.40 -38.83
N SER A 17 -8.82 40.17 -37.52
CA SER A 17 -9.29 38.91 -36.96
C SER A 17 -10.80 38.79 -37.15
N ARG A 18 -11.27 37.57 -37.47
CA ARG A 18 -12.70 37.30 -37.64
C ARG A 18 -13.30 36.58 -36.46
N THR A 19 -12.47 35.87 -35.69
CA THR A 19 -12.90 35.13 -34.51
C THR A 19 -11.71 34.83 -33.59
N VAL A 20 -12.03 34.48 -32.35
CA VAL A 20 -11.08 33.99 -31.35
C VAL A 20 -11.14 32.46 -31.37
N CYS A 21 -9.98 31.81 -31.48
CA CYS A 21 -9.92 30.35 -31.38
C CYS A 21 -10.27 29.93 -29.95
N ILE A 22 -11.32 29.14 -29.78
CA ILE A 22 -11.76 28.63 -28.47
C ILE A 22 -10.67 27.77 -27.81
N CYS A 23 -9.83 27.10 -28.61
CA CYS A 23 -8.81 26.19 -28.09
C CYS A 23 -7.58 26.89 -27.48
N CYS A 24 -7.28 28.14 -27.88
CA CYS A 24 -6.06 28.83 -27.41
C CYS A 24 -6.25 30.33 -27.15
N GLU A 25 -7.48 30.84 -27.25
CA GLU A 25 -7.88 32.23 -27.00
C GLU A 25 -7.16 33.28 -27.87
N LYS A 26 -6.47 32.84 -28.93
CA LYS A 26 -5.78 33.72 -29.89
C LYS A 26 -6.73 34.18 -30.99
N CYS A 27 -6.54 35.41 -31.46
CA CYS A 27 -7.35 36.04 -32.51
C CYS A 27 -6.76 35.69 -33.88
N TYR A 28 -7.55 35.11 -34.79
CA TYR A 28 -7.05 34.74 -36.12
C TYR A 28 -7.90 35.37 -37.23
N CYS A 29 -7.26 35.72 -38.35
CA CYS A 29 -7.98 35.89 -39.60
C CYS A 29 -8.43 34.50 -40.10
N PHE A 30 -9.37 34.46 -41.05
CA PHE A 30 -9.95 33.21 -41.55
C PHE A 30 -8.89 32.21 -42.04
N GLU A 31 -7.91 32.69 -42.82
CA GLU A 31 -6.85 31.84 -43.37
C GLU A 31 -5.96 31.23 -42.29
N HIS A 32 -5.47 32.03 -41.34
CA HIS A 32 -4.63 31.54 -40.25
C HIS A 32 -5.40 30.66 -39.26
N LEU A 33 -6.71 30.84 -39.12
CA LEU A 33 -7.55 29.95 -38.32
C LEU A 33 -7.65 28.56 -38.98
N THR A 34 -7.87 28.49 -40.30
CA THR A 34 -7.89 27.22 -41.04
C THR A 34 -6.52 26.53 -40.98
N GLN A 35 -5.43 27.28 -41.12
CA GLN A 35 -4.08 26.73 -40.95
C GLN A 35 -3.84 26.23 -39.52
N HIS A 36 -4.32 26.97 -38.52
CA HIS A 36 -4.24 26.57 -37.10
C HIS A 36 -4.97 25.25 -36.84
N PHE A 37 -6.22 25.11 -37.32
CA PHE A 37 -6.96 23.86 -37.22
C PHE A 37 -6.31 22.72 -38.01
N GLY A 38 -5.79 23.01 -39.20
CA GLY A 38 -5.01 22.05 -39.98
C GLY A 38 -3.79 21.54 -39.21
N ARG A 39 -3.03 22.42 -38.55
CA ARG A 39 -1.89 22.05 -37.71
C ARG A 39 -2.29 21.21 -36.50
N ILE A 40 -3.44 21.49 -35.87
CA ILE A 40 -3.96 20.69 -34.75
C ILE A 40 -4.37 19.30 -35.24
N ASN A 41 -5.16 19.24 -36.31
CA ASN A 41 -5.64 17.98 -36.87
C ASN A 41 -4.49 17.09 -37.37
N ASN A 42 -3.43 17.69 -37.92
CA ASN A 42 -2.23 16.98 -38.35
C ASN A 42 -1.44 16.36 -37.18
N LYS A 43 -1.71 16.73 -35.92
CA LYS A 43 -1.14 16.05 -34.74
C LYS A 43 -1.89 14.78 -34.35
N ILE A 44 -3.13 14.59 -34.81
CA ILE A 44 -3.95 13.43 -34.46
C ILE A 44 -3.39 12.13 -35.06
N PRO A 45 -3.01 12.04 -36.35
CA PRO A 45 -2.48 10.79 -36.91
C PRO A 45 -1.23 10.26 -36.18
N PRO A 46 -0.19 11.07 -35.88
CA PRO A 46 0.96 10.59 -35.10
C PRO A 46 0.61 10.11 -33.69
N LEU A 47 -0.42 10.69 -33.06
CA LEU A 47 -0.91 10.22 -31.76
C LEU A 47 -1.67 8.89 -31.90
N SER A 48 -2.48 8.74 -32.95
CA SER A 48 -3.14 7.48 -33.28
C SER A 48 -2.10 6.39 -33.53
N ASP A 49 -1.05 6.67 -34.29
CA ASP A 49 0.05 5.74 -34.52
C ASP A 49 0.78 5.36 -33.24
N LYS A 50 1.00 6.32 -32.34
CA LYS A 50 1.55 6.03 -31.00
C LYS A 50 0.62 5.14 -30.18
N ILE A 51 -0.68 5.42 -30.16
CA ILE A 51 -1.68 4.59 -29.45
C ILE A 51 -1.70 3.18 -30.04
N ASN A 52 -1.76 3.05 -31.38
CA ASN A 52 -1.71 1.78 -32.08
C ASN A 52 -0.40 1.04 -31.80
N GLY A 53 0.71 1.75 -31.71
CA GLY A 53 2.01 1.21 -31.31
C GLY A 53 1.99 0.70 -29.87
N LEU A 54 1.41 1.44 -28.93
CA LEU A 54 1.23 1.01 -27.54
C LEU A 54 0.30 -0.19 -27.44
N ALA A 55 -0.81 -0.21 -28.17
CA ALA A 55 -1.74 -1.33 -28.23
C ALA A 55 -1.06 -2.59 -28.80
N LYS A 56 -0.29 -2.45 -29.89
CA LYS A 56 0.53 -3.55 -30.43
C LYS A 56 1.57 -4.04 -29.42
N ARG A 57 2.20 -3.14 -28.66
CA ARG A 57 3.14 -3.52 -27.59
C ARG A 57 2.43 -4.25 -26.45
N LEU A 58 1.26 -3.79 -26.04
CA LEU A 58 0.44 -4.45 -25.02
C LEU A 58 -0.02 -5.84 -25.47
N ASN A 59 -0.40 -5.98 -26.74
CA ASN A 59 -0.74 -7.29 -27.33
C ASN A 59 0.49 -8.19 -27.53
N LYS A 60 1.70 -7.62 -27.67
CA LYS A 60 2.94 -8.41 -27.61
C LYS A 60 3.28 -8.83 -26.18
N PHE A 61 2.90 -8.04 -25.18
CA PHE A 61 3.04 -8.37 -23.76
C PHE A 61 2.24 -9.63 -23.36
N THR A 62 1.17 -9.97 -24.07
CA THR A 62 0.48 -11.26 -23.86
C THR A 62 1.20 -12.43 -24.53
N SER A 63 2.12 -12.15 -25.46
CA SER A 63 2.87 -13.16 -26.22
C SER A 63 4.29 -13.38 -25.68
N ILE A 64 4.86 -12.38 -25.00
CA ILE A 64 6.18 -12.42 -24.35
C ILE A 64 5.94 -12.38 -22.86
N GLU A 65 6.27 -13.47 -22.17
CA GLU A 65 6.14 -13.54 -20.73
C GLU A 65 7.04 -12.47 -20.07
N PRO A 66 6.48 -11.53 -19.29
CA PRO A 66 7.26 -10.52 -18.61
C PRO A 66 8.31 -11.16 -17.70
N SER A 67 9.49 -10.53 -17.60
CA SER A 67 10.59 -11.06 -16.78
C SER A 67 10.21 -11.31 -15.32
N TYR A 68 9.27 -10.53 -14.76
CA TYR A 68 8.77 -10.75 -13.42
C TYR A 68 7.90 -12.01 -13.31
N LEU A 69 7.14 -12.39 -14.35
CA LEU A 69 6.39 -13.65 -14.36
C LEU A 69 7.35 -14.83 -14.45
N VAL A 70 8.39 -14.74 -15.29
CA VAL A 70 9.47 -15.74 -15.33
C VAL A 70 10.16 -15.87 -13.98
N ALA A 71 10.42 -14.76 -13.28
CA ALA A 71 11.01 -14.79 -11.95
C ALA A 71 10.06 -15.42 -10.91
N LEU A 72 8.75 -15.14 -10.98
CA LEU A 72 7.74 -15.77 -10.13
C LEU A 72 7.61 -17.27 -10.39
N GLU A 73 7.67 -17.68 -11.64
CA GLU A 73 7.64 -19.08 -12.04
C GLU A 73 8.89 -19.81 -11.53
N LYS A 74 10.06 -19.21 -11.72
CA LYS A 74 11.32 -19.73 -11.15
C LYS A 74 11.25 -19.83 -9.62
N TRP A 75 10.72 -18.81 -8.94
CA TRP A 75 10.50 -18.84 -7.50
C TRP A 75 9.58 -19.99 -7.08
N ARG A 76 8.50 -20.24 -7.84
CA ARG A 76 7.58 -21.37 -7.62
C ARG A 76 8.31 -22.71 -7.75
N GLU A 77 9.08 -22.91 -8.82
CA GLU A 77 9.84 -24.15 -9.04
C GLU A 77 10.89 -24.38 -7.94
N GLU A 78 11.61 -23.35 -7.53
CA GLU A 78 12.60 -23.41 -6.47
C GLU A 78 11.96 -23.69 -5.10
N ALA A 79 10.80 -23.09 -4.81
CA ALA A 79 10.05 -23.36 -3.60
C ALA A 79 9.59 -24.82 -3.53
N HIS A 80 9.00 -25.35 -4.60
CA HIS A 80 8.61 -26.76 -4.68
C HIS A 80 9.81 -27.69 -4.48
N ARG A 81 10.93 -27.40 -5.13
CA ARG A 81 12.17 -28.19 -4.98
C ARG A 81 12.67 -28.16 -3.54
N THR A 82 12.61 -27.01 -2.88
CA THR A 82 13.04 -26.86 -1.49
C THR A 82 12.17 -27.67 -0.54
N VAL A 83 10.85 -27.63 -0.72
CA VAL A 83 9.89 -28.43 0.07
C VAL A 83 10.14 -29.93 -0.13
N GLU A 84 10.34 -30.36 -1.37
CA GLU A 84 10.62 -31.76 -1.70
C GLU A 84 11.94 -32.23 -1.07
N GLN A 85 13.01 -31.43 -1.17
CA GLN A 85 14.29 -31.73 -0.54
C GLN A 85 14.19 -31.83 0.98
N TYR A 86 13.40 -30.96 1.61
CA TYR A 86 13.15 -31.00 3.04
C TYR A 86 12.42 -32.28 3.43
N TYR A 87 11.36 -32.63 2.70
CA TYR A 87 10.60 -33.87 2.89
C TYR A 87 11.50 -35.11 2.78
N GLU A 88 12.24 -35.25 1.67
CA GLU A 88 13.11 -36.41 1.43
C GLU A 88 14.28 -36.48 2.43
N SER A 89 14.78 -35.34 2.90
CA SER A 89 15.76 -35.30 4.00
C SER A 89 15.16 -35.81 5.31
N LYS A 90 13.96 -35.36 5.69
CA LYS A 90 13.28 -35.82 6.90
C LYS A 90 12.91 -37.29 6.82
N ARG A 91 12.38 -37.75 5.69
CA ARG A 91 12.06 -39.16 5.45
C ARG A 91 13.29 -40.06 5.61
N ARG A 92 14.41 -39.70 4.99
CA ARG A 92 15.65 -40.48 5.11
C ARG A 92 16.12 -40.58 6.56
N ASN A 93 16.21 -39.44 7.24
CA ASN A 93 16.71 -39.37 8.63
C ASN A 93 15.79 -40.07 9.65
N LEU A 94 14.47 -39.97 9.46
CA LEU A 94 13.50 -40.47 10.44
C LEU A 94 13.06 -41.92 10.17
N VAL A 95 13.06 -42.34 8.91
CA VAL A 95 12.49 -43.63 8.48
C VAL A 95 13.56 -44.50 7.83
N ASP A 96 14.18 -44.06 6.73
CA ASP A 96 15.00 -44.95 5.91
C ASP A 96 16.27 -45.42 6.60
N ASP A 97 16.99 -44.54 7.30
CA ASP A 97 18.22 -44.89 8.01
C ASP A 97 17.97 -45.89 9.14
N ARG A 98 16.85 -45.75 9.85
CA ARG A 98 16.44 -46.66 10.92
C ARG A 98 16.04 -48.01 10.35
N ARG A 99 15.25 -48.02 9.26
CA ARG A 99 14.91 -49.23 8.52
C ARG A 99 16.16 -49.96 8.03
N GLN A 100 17.10 -49.26 7.42
CA GLN A 100 18.34 -49.86 6.90
C GLN A 100 19.21 -50.44 8.02
N LYS A 101 19.28 -49.78 9.19
CA LYS A 101 19.97 -50.32 10.37
C LYS A 101 19.32 -51.60 10.86
N LEU A 102 17.99 -51.63 10.97
CA LEU A 102 17.25 -52.83 11.36
C LEU A 102 17.44 -53.97 10.36
N GLU A 103 17.38 -53.69 9.06
CA GLU A 103 17.65 -54.68 8.01
C GLU A 103 19.06 -55.29 8.16
N LYS A 104 20.09 -54.46 8.43
CA LYS A 104 21.46 -54.95 8.65
C LYS A 104 21.57 -55.82 9.91
N GLU A 105 20.90 -55.45 11.00
CA GLU A 105 20.89 -56.26 12.23
C GLU A 105 20.21 -57.62 11.99
N VAL A 106 19.08 -57.64 11.28
CA VAL A 106 18.38 -58.86 10.88
C VAL A 106 19.29 -59.76 10.04
N GLN A 107 19.97 -59.20 9.02
CA GLN A 107 20.88 -59.98 8.18
C GLN A 107 22.08 -60.52 8.97
N ARG A 108 22.60 -59.77 9.95
CA ARG A 108 23.67 -60.22 10.85
C ARG A 108 23.25 -61.44 11.66
N VAL A 109 22.08 -61.37 12.31
CA VAL A 109 21.54 -62.48 13.11
C VAL A 109 21.29 -63.70 12.23
N ARG A 110 20.72 -63.51 11.04
CA ARG A 110 20.54 -64.59 10.05
C ARG A 110 21.86 -65.26 9.66
N HIS A 111 22.91 -64.48 9.41
CA HIS A 111 24.22 -65.03 9.06
C HIS A 111 24.84 -65.87 10.18
N ILE A 112 24.72 -65.42 11.44
CA ILE A 112 25.19 -66.17 12.62
C ILE A 112 24.43 -67.50 12.72
N MET A 113 23.11 -67.46 12.56
CA MET A 113 22.25 -68.65 12.56
C MET A 113 22.66 -69.64 11.46
N GLU A 114 22.84 -69.19 10.22
CA GLU A 114 23.29 -70.03 9.10
C GLU A 114 24.67 -70.67 9.35
N LYS A 115 25.58 -69.94 10.01
CA LYS A 115 26.91 -70.46 10.36
C LYS A 115 26.83 -71.59 11.40
N LEU A 116 26.01 -71.43 12.43
CA LEU A 116 25.80 -72.44 13.46
C LEU A 116 25.12 -73.70 12.89
N ILE A 117 24.14 -73.53 11.99
CA ILE A 117 23.49 -74.64 11.29
C ILE A 117 24.52 -75.45 10.48
N ARG A 118 25.39 -74.79 9.73
CA ARG A 118 26.38 -75.46 8.86
C ARG A 118 27.43 -76.25 9.64
N LYS A 119 27.80 -75.79 10.82
CA LYS A 119 28.87 -76.40 11.63
C LYS A 119 28.38 -77.52 12.55
N HIS A 120 27.07 -77.60 12.80
CA HIS A 120 26.46 -78.59 13.70
C HIS A 120 27.08 -78.63 15.12
N ASP A 121 27.63 -77.51 15.59
CA ASP A 121 28.37 -77.40 16.86
C ASP A 121 27.78 -76.35 17.82
N ALA A 122 26.52 -75.97 17.61
CA ALA A 122 25.84 -74.97 18.44
C ALA A 122 25.73 -75.43 19.90
N VAL A 123 26.13 -74.58 20.84
CA VAL A 123 25.93 -74.80 22.27
C VAL A 123 24.72 -74.01 22.78
N GLN A 124 24.18 -74.38 23.95
CA GLN A 124 23.02 -73.71 24.54
C GLN A 124 23.22 -72.18 24.65
N GLN A 125 24.44 -71.75 24.96
CA GLN A 125 24.80 -70.33 25.03
C GLN A 125 24.62 -69.59 23.69
N ASP A 126 24.86 -70.23 22.55
CA ASP A 126 24.64 -69.64 21.22
C ASP A 126 23.15 -69.43 20.95
N VAL A 127 22.32 -70.40 21.37
CA VAL A 127 20.85 -70.33 21.25
C VAL A 127 20.29 -69.20 22.12
N ASP A 128 20.80 -69.07 23.35
CA ASP A 128 20.36 -68.03 24.28
C ASP A 128 20.72 -66.63 23.76
N LEU A 129 21.94 -66.44 23.23
CA LEU A 129 22.38 -65.19 22.60
C LEU A 129 21.56 -64.82 21.36
N LEU A 130 21.28 -65.79 20.47
CA LEU A 130 20.41 -65.55 19.31
C LEU A 130 18.99 -65.19 19.71
N THR A 131 18.44 -65.86 20.73
CA THR A 131 17.10 -65.57 21.25
C THR A 131 17.02 -64.16 21.81
N GLN A 132 18.07 -63.70 22.52
CA GLN A 132 18.17 -62.33 23.02
C GLN A 132 18.25 -61.32 21.88
N ASP A 133 19.08 -61.56 20.87
CA ASP A 133 19.23 -60.68 19.71
C ASP A 133 17.92 -60.57 18.90
N ILE A 134 17.18 -61.67 18.73
CA ILE A 134 15.86 -61.67 18.07
C ILE A 134 14.87 -60.81 18.85
N ARG A 135 14.77 -60.98 20.18
CA ARG A 135 13.86 -60.18 21.03
C ARG A 135 14.20 -58.68 20.96
N LEU A 136 15.48 -58.33 20.93
CA LEU A 136 15.92 -56.94 20.79
C LEU A 136 15.50 -56.36 19.43
N ILE A 137 15.61 -57.13 18.35
CA ILE A 137 15.15 -56.71 17.02
C ILE A 137 13.63 -56.53 17.00
N GLU A 138 12.86 -57.47 17.57
CA GLU A 138 11.41 -57.39 17.67
C GLU A 138 10.95 -56.15 18.45
N GLN A 139 11.63 -55.82 19.54
CA GLN A 139 11.37 -54.59 20.30
C GLN A 139 11.62 -53.36 19.43
N LYS A 140 12.78 -53.25 18.78
CA LYS A 140 13.09 -52.10 17.91
C LYS A 140 12.13 -51.99 16.73
N PHE A 141 11.64 -53.12 16.20
CA PHE A 141 10.64 -53.15 15.13
C PHE A 141 9.29 -52.59 15.61
N SER A 142 8.87 -52.97 16.81
CA SER A 142 7.64 -52.45 17.46
C SER A 142 7.76 -50.94 17.75
N GLU A 143 8.92 -50.48 18.20
CA GLU A 143 9.23 -49.06 18.38
C GLU A 143 9.19 -48.30 17.04
N PHE A 144 9.70 -48.90 15.97
CA PHE A 144 9.67 -48.31 14.63
C PHE A 144 8.25 -48.21 14.05
N GLN A 145 7.42 -49.24 14.23
CA GLN A 145 6.01 -49.24 13.79
C GLN A 145 5.14 -48.25 14.57
N SER A 146 5.49 -47.97 15.83
CA SER A 146 4.75 -47.04 16.69
C SER A 146 5.21 -45.59 16.56
N LEU A 147 6.09 -45.27 15.61
CA LEU A 147 6.51 -43.90 15.35
C LEU A 147 5.31 -43.01 15.01
N ARG A 148 5.15 -41.94 15.76
CA ARG A 148 4.16 -40.89 15.53
C ARG A 148 4.88 -39.58 15.28
N PHE A 149 4.45 -38.86 14.25
CA PHE A 149 4.96 -37.54 13.92
C PHE A 149 3.86 -36.50 14.08
N THR A 150 4.18 -35.39 14.74
CA THR A 150 3.35 -34.19 14.70
C THR A 150 3.83 -33.34 13.54
N ILE A 151 3.03 -33.26 12.47
CA ILE A 151 3.33 -32.45 11.28
C ILE A 151 2.54 -31.16 11.38
N HIS A 152 3.24 -30.03 11.41
CA HIS A 152 2.61 -28.72 11.41
C HIS A 152 2.42 -28.25 9.96
N PRO A 153 1.33 -27.52 9.64
CA PRO A 153 1.12 -26.95 8.32
C PRO A 153 2.26 -25.99 7.94
N LEU A 154 2.63 -25.98 6.64
CA LEU A 154 3.51 -24.96 6.10
C LEU A 154 2.74 -23.63 6.03
N VAL A 155 3.26 -22.60 6.69
CA VAL A 155 2.72 -21.24 6.64
C VAL A 155 3.55 -20.42 5.66
N ILE A 156 2.89 -19.87 4.64
CA ILE A 156 3.52 -18.99 3.64
C ILE A 156 3.44 -17.55 4.17
N ASP A 157 4.57 -16.86 4.24
CA ASP A 157 4.61 -15.44 4.58
C ASP A 157 4.21 -14.61 3.35
N ASP A 158 3.19 -13.76 3.50
CA ASP A 158 2.70 -12.86 2.44
C ASP A 158 3.78 -11.88 1.96
N ASN A 159 4.89 -11.73 2.70
CA ASN A 159 6.03 -10.89 2.35
C ASN A 159 7.10 -11.59 1.51
N LEU A 160 6.89 -12.83 1.06
CA LEU A 160 7.85 -13.50 0.20
C LEU A 160 7.97 -12.85 -1.19
N ILE A 161 6.91 -12.19 -1.65
CA ILE A 161 6.86 -11.49 -2.94
C ILE A 161 6.45 -10.04 -2.70
N ILE A 162 7.38 -9.13 -2.95
CA ILE A 162 7.20 -7.70 -2.67
C ILE A 162 7.41 -6.92 -3.97
N ARG A 163 6.46 -6.04 -4.28
CA ARG A 163 6.61 -5.06 -5.35
C ARG A 163 7.57 -3.97 -4.88
N ASP A 164 8.70 -3.77 -5.58
CA ASP A 164 9.52 -2.58 -5.37
C ASP A 164 8.84 -1.36 -5.99
N LEU A 165 8.74 -0.27 -5.23
CA LEU A 165 8.13 0.98 -5.67
C LEU A 165 9.17 2.01 -6.13
N PHE A 166 10.40 1.94 -5.60
CA PHE A 166 11.40 2.99 -5.82
C PHE A 166 12.49 2.57 -6.83
N PRO A 167 13.18 3.52 -7.48
CA PRO A 167 12.90 4.95 -7.47
C PRO A 167 11.54 5.25 -8.13
N LEU A 168 10.86 6.29 -7.66
CA LEU A 168 9.63 6.71 -8.33
C LEU A 168 9.99 7.13 -9.77
N PRO A 169 9.15 6.78 -10.77
CA PRO A 169 9.36 7.25 -12.13
C PRO A 169 9.28 8.78 -12.19
N THR A 170 9.61 9.39 -13.33
CA THR A 170 9.30 10.82 -13.52
C THR A 170 7.79 11.04 -13.43
N PRO A 171 7.31 12.12 -12.77
CA PRO A 171 5.88 12.41 -12.72
C PRO A 171 5.26 12.37 -14.10
N CYS A 172 4.20 11.57 -14.28
CA CYS A 172 3.46 11.54 -15.53
C CYS A 172 2.60 12.81 -15.70
N ARG A 173 2.28 13.50 -14.60
CA ARG A 173 1.53 14.76 -14.60
C ARG A 173 1.84 15.59 -13.36
N THR A 174 1.97 16.90 -13.54
CA THR A 174 2.15 17.87 -12.46
C THR A 174 1.16 19.02 -12.62
N MET A 175 0.45 19.36 -11.55
CA MET A 175 -0.36 20.58 -11.48
C MET A 175 0.24 21.51 -10.44
N LYS A 176 0.53 22.75 -10.85
CA LYS A 176 0.88 23.82 -9.92
C LYS A 176 -0.37 24.29 -9.20
N ILE A 177 -0.28 24.50 -7.90
CA ILE A 177 -1.37 25.06 -7.10
C ILE A 177 -0.81 26.08 -6.11
N PRO A 178 -1.65 27.00 -5.60
CA PRO A 178 -1.23 27.99 -4.63
C PRO A 178 -0.57 27.34 -3.40
N TYR A 179 0.28 28.14 -2.74
CA TYR A 179 0.85 27.76 -1.45
C TYR A 179 -0.28 27.48 -0.46
N ASP A 180 -0.13 26.37 0.26
CA ASP A 180 -1.04 25.96 1.34
C ASP A 180 -0.17 25.46 2.49
N GLU A 181 -0.45 25.94 3.70
CA GLU A 181 0.30 25.60 4.91
C GLU A 181 0.01 24.15 5.34
N PHE A 182 -1.21 23.68 5.10
CA PHE A 182 -1.65 22.33 5.45
C PHE A 182 -2.19 21.65 4.19
N PRO A 183 -1.32 21.16 3.31
CA PRO A 183 -1.73 20.76 1.98
C PRO A 183 -2.44 19.40 2.01
N ALA A 184 -3.71 19.43 2.39
CA ALA A 184 -4.59 18.28 2.51
C ALA A 184 -5.00 17.78 1.11
N LEU A 185 -5.16 16.47 1.00
CA LEU A 185 -5.64 15.80 -0.21
C LEU A 185 -6.52 14.62 0.19
N ALA A 186 -7.60 14.42 -0.54
CA ALA A 186 -8.42 13.22 -0.46
C ALA A 186 -8.84 12.77 -1.84
N ASN A 187 -9.03 11.47 -2.05
CA ASN A 187 -9.54 10.94 -3.30
C ASN A 187 -10.58 9.85 -3.05
N ASN A 188 -11.44 9.62 -4.04
CA ASN A 188 -12.42 8.54 -4.02
C ASN A 188 -12.23 7.58 -5.20
N GLU A 189 -10.97 7.32 -5.55
CA GLU A 189 -10.50 6.54 -6.71
C GLU A 189 -10.78 7.15 -8.10
N LYS A 190 -11.89 7.88 -8.23
CA LYS A 190 -12.31 8.53 -9.47
C LYS A 190 -11.81 9.96 -9.54
N ASN A 191 -12.06 10.71 -8.47
CA ASN A 191 -11.81 12.14 -8.39
C ASN A 191 -10.89 12.46 -7.22
N LEU A 192 -10.19 13.59 -7.34
CA LEU A 192 -9.31 14.15 -6.33
C LEU A 192 -9.94 15.43 -5.78
N LEU A 193 -10.08 15.52 -4.47
CA LEU A 193 -10.51 16.74 -3.78
C LEU A 193 -9.27 17.54 -3.36
N VAL A 194 -9.22 18.80 -3.80
CA VAL A 194 -8.09 19.70 -3.54
C VAL A 194 -8.63 21.05 -3.09
N HIS A 195 -8.01 21.63 -2.06
CA HIS A 195 -8.22 23.02 -1.72
C HIS A 195 -7.37 23.92 -2.62
N GLN A 196 -8.04 24.80 -3.36
CA GLN A 196 -7.45 25.81 -4.23
C GLN A 196 -8.06 27.16 -3.84
N PRO A 197 -7.52 27.83 -2.81
CA PRO A 197 -8.11 29.03 -2.24
C PRO A 197 -8.57 30.03 -3.32
N PRO A 198 -9.81 30.54 -3.26
CA PRO A 198 -10.79 30.39 -2.17
C PRO A 198 -11.74 29.18 -2.31
N ASN A 199 -11.49 28.26 -3.25
CA ASN A 199 -12.41 27.18 -3.57
C ASN A 199 -11.90 25.81 -3.13
N ILE A 200 -12.83 24.88 -2.91
CA ILE A 200 -12.55 23.45 -2.97
C ILE A 200 -12.96 22.95 -4.35
N SER A 201 -12.03 22.25 -5.00
CA SER A 201 -12.17 21.75 -6.37
C SER A 201 -12.14 20.23 -6.39
N LEU A 202 -13.06 19.65 -7.15
CA LEU A 202 -13.08 18.24 -7.51
C LEU A 202 -12.43 18.08 -8.89
N LEU A 203 -11.30 17.39 -8.94
CA LEU A 203 -10.49 17.22 -10.14
C LEU A 203 -10.60 15.80 -10.69
N ASP A 204 -10.60 15.68 -12.02
CA ASP A 204 -10.41 14.40 -12.68
C ASP A 204 -8.91 14.01 -12.73
N ARG A 205 -8.61 12.81 -13.24
CA ARG A 205 -7.22 12.34 -13.39
C ARG A 205 -6.35 13.23 -14.27
N HIS A 206 -6.96 14.07 -15.12
CA HIS A 206 -6.31 15.06 -15.97
C HIS A 206 -6.08 16.41 -15.30
N PHE A 207 -6.39 16.53 -14.00
CA PHE A 207 -6.43 17.78 -13.26
C PHE A 207 -7.42 18.81 -13.84
N SER A 208 -8.40 18.35 -14.62
CA SER A 208 -9.51 19.18 -15.07
C SER A 208 -10.48 19.37 -13.90
N ILE A 209 -10.88 20.61 -13.65
CA ILE A 209 -11.90 20.92 -12.64
C ILE A 209 -13.24 20.39 -13.14
N ILE A 210 -13.76 19.36 -12.48
CA ILE A 210 -15.09 18.81 -12.75
C ILE A 210 -16.14 19.72 -12.12
N LYS A 211 -15.93 20.08 -10.86
CA LYS A 211 -16.79 20.97 -10.07
C LYS A 211 -15.95 21.69 -9.03
N GLN A 212 -16.43 22.84 -8.59
CA GLN A 212 -15.82 23.60 -7.50
C GLN A 212 -16.90 24.32 -6.71
N THR A 213 -16.62 24.59 -5.44
CA THR A 213 -17.46 25.41 -4.58
C THR A 213 -16.57 26.32 -3.72
N PRO A 214 -17.00 27.54 -3.39
CA PRO A 214 -16.30 28.37 -2.43
C PRO A 214 -16.14 27.66 -1.09
N TRP A 215 -14.97 27.82 -0.47
CA TRP A 215 -14.69 27.44 0.90
C TRP A 215 -14.63 28.69 1.76
N THR A 216 -15.60 28.83 2.66
CA THR A 216 -15.79 30.03 3.49
C THR A 216 -15.56 29.75 4.98
N HIS A 217 -14.88 28.64 5.28
CA HIS A 217 -14.59 28.22 6.65
C HIS A 217 -13.09 28.32 6.92
N ASP A 218 -12.67 27.90 8.12
CA ASP A 218 -11.27 27.91 8.55
C ASP A 218 -10.34 27.05 7.68
N ASN A 219 -9.05 27.16 7.93
CA ASN A 219 -8.01 26.36 7.29
C ASN A 219 -8.33 24.86 7.38
N ILE A 220 -8.14 24.16 6.26
CA ILE A 220 -8.35 22.73 6.15
C ILE A 220 -7.09 22.02 6.64
N TRP A 221 -7.22 21.25 7.71
CA TRP A 221 -6.11 20.51 8.32
C TRP A 221 -5.94 19.12 7.71
N ASP A 222 -7.05 18.48 7.35
CA ASP A 222 -7.04 17.16 6.72
C ASP A 222 -8.31 16.92 5.92
N MET A 223 -8.24 15.98 4.99
CA MET A 223 -9.38 15.49 4.25
C MET A 223 -9.29 13.98 4.09
N CYS A 224 -10.43 13.30 4.09
CA CYS A 224 -10.50 11.88 3.71
C CYS A 224 -11.80 11.55 2.98
N TRP A 225 -11.90 10.34 2.44
CA TRP A 225 -13.11 9.86 1.78
C TRP A 225 -13.75 8.77 2.64
N SER A 226 -15.08 8.83 2.79
CA SER A 226 -15.88 7.75 3.36
C SER A 226 -16.66 7.05 2.25
N SER A 227 -16.31 5.80 1.96
CA SER A 227 -17.06 4.96 1.01
C SER A 227 -18.49 4.69 1.51
N THR A 228 -18.63 4.45 2.82
CA THR A 228 -19.93 4.17 3.48
C THR A 228 -20.89 5.35 3.38
N LEU A 229 -20.41 6.58 3.59
CA LEU A 229 -21.23 7.77 3.42
C LEU A 229 -21.29 8.26 1.97
N SER A 230 -20.42 7.75 1.11
CA SER A 230 -20.18 8.26 -0.24
C SER A 230 -19.93 9.78 -0.26
N ARG A 231 -19.14 10.26 0.71
CA ARG A 231 -18.84 11.68 0.92
C ARG A 231 -17.38 11.90 1.30
N PHE A 232 -16.86 13.06 0.93
CA PHE A 232 -15.60 13.54 1.47
C PHE A 232 -15.83 14.10 2.86
N ILE A 233 -14.88 13.88 3.76
CA ILE A 233 -14.82 14.46 5.09
C ILE A 233 -13.69 15.50 5.08
N ILE A 234 -14.00 16.70 5.56
CA ILE A 234 -13.07 17.83 5.61
C ILE A 234 -12.96 18.25 7.08
N VAL A 235 -11.74 18.33 7.59
CA VAL A 235 -11.46 18.67 8.99
C VAL A 235 -10.80 20.04 9.05
N THR A 236 -11.39 20.93 9.85
CA THR A 236 -10.76 22.18 10.28
C THR A 236 -10.28 22.05 11.73
N ASN A 237 -9.77 23.13 12.32
CA ASN A 237 -9.31 23.11 13.70
C ASN A 237 -10.42 22.80 14.71
N GLN A 238 -11.69 23.12 14.41
CA GLN A 238 -12.79 23.00 15.38
C GLN A 238 -13.97 22.19 14.86
N GLU A 239 -14.08 22.02 13.54
CA GLU A 239 -15.28 21.50 12.90
C GLU A 239 -14.95 20.42 11.89
N VAL A 240 -15.88 19.49 11.72
CA VAL A 240 -15.85 18.48 10.67
C VAL A 240 -16.99 18.77 9.71
N PHE A 241 -16.70 18.74 8.41
CA PHE A 241 -17.66 18.91 7.34
C PHE A 241 -17.72 17.66 6.47
N THR A 242 -18.86 17.47 5.82
CA THR A 242 -19.01 16.54 4.70
C THR A 242 -19.23 17.31 3.41
N LEU A 243 -18.68 16.79 2.32
CA LEU A 243 -18.93 17.28 0.97
C LEU A 243 -19.50 16.16 0.11
N ASP A 244 -20.67 16.41 -0.46
CA ASP A 244 -21.28 15.56 -1.47
C ASP A 244 -20.64 15.84 -2.85
N GLN A 245 -20.01 14.84 -3.46
CA GLN A 245 -19.33 15.01 -4.75
C GLN A 245 -20.28 15.34 -5.93
N ASN A 246 -21.56 14.98 -5.81
CA ASN A 246 -22.53 15.16 -6.88
C ASN A 246 -23.13 16.56 -6.84
N THR A 247 -23.43 17.09 -5.66
CA THR A 247 -24.02 18.42 -5.51
C THR A 247 -23.01 19.51 -5.14
N MET A 248 -21.79 19.13 -4.74
CA MET A 248 -20.80 19.99 -4.09
C MET A 248 -21.31 20.70 -2.83
N THR A 249 -22.37 20.17 -2.21
CA THR A 249 -22.93 20.74 -0.98
C THR A 249 -22.02 20.40 0.19
N ILE A 250 -21.58 21.44 0.90
CA ILE A 250 -20.84 21.33 2.16
C ILE A 250 -21.86 21.36 3.30
N ALA A 251 -21.80 20.37 4.18
CA ALA A 251 -22.64 20.30 5.37
C ALA A 251 -21.78 20.05 6.60
N LYS A 252 -21.97 20.86 7.64
CA LYS A 252 -21.32 20.65 8.95
C LYS A 252 -21.80 19.33 9.56
N CYS A 253 -20.87 18.50 9.99
CA CYS A 253 -21.18 17.31 10.76
C CYS A 253 -21.59 17.71 12.18
N PRO A 254 -22.48 16.95 12.85
CA PRO A 254 -22.76 17.12 14.27
C PRO A 254 -21.61 16.57 15.14
N ILE A 255 -20.38 16.89 14.75
CA ILE A 255 -19.14 16.61 15.44
C ILE A 255 -18.60 18.00 15.78
N SER A 256 -19.03 18.51 16.93
CA SER A 256 -18.44 19.70 17.54
C SER A 256 -17.62 19.25 18.72
N SER A 257 -16.36 19.69 18.76
CA SER A 257 -15.47 19.44 19.88
C SER A 257 -15.02 20.78 20.43
N ASP A 258 -14.95 20.89 21.75
CA ASP A 258 -14.27 22.01 22.42
C ASP A 258 -12.73 21.87 22.30
N ILE A 259 -12.27 20.77 21.70
CA ILE A 259 -10.87 20.41 21.51
C ILE A 259 -10.48 20.61 20.05
N GLU A 260 -9.28 21.14 19.83
CA GLU A 260 -8.68 21.27 18.50
C GLU A 260 -8.55 19.91 17.80
N LEU A 261 -9.02 19.83 16.56
CA LEU A 261 -8.96 18.66 15.71
C LEU A 261 -7.82 18.81 14.69
N SER A 262 -7.18 17.70 14.34
CA SER A 262 -6.01 17.74 13.44
C SER A 262 -6.11 16.81 12.23
N ARG A 263 -6.65 15.61 12.40
CA ARG A 263 -6.65 14.56 11.36
C ARG A 263 -7.95 13.78 11.34
N ALA A 264 -8.29 13.22 10.19
CA ALA A 264 -9.34 12.23 10.10
C ALA A 264 -9.05 11.16 9.07
N THR A 265 -9.59 9.96 9.32
CA THR A 265 -9.59 8.87 8.36
C THR A 265 -10.87 8.05 8.54
N CYS A 266 -11.31 7.39 7.47
CA CYS A 266 -12.42 6.47 7.53
C CYS A 266 -11.96 5.03 7.27
N SER A 267 -12.55 4.10 8.01
CA SER A 267 -12.77 2.73 7.55
C SER A 267 -14.19 2.60 7.00
N ASP A 268 -14.58 1.41 6.59
CA ASP A 268 -15.97 1.15 6.17
C ASP A 268 -16.96 1.23 7.34
N SER A 269 -16.50 1.02 8.58
CA SER A 269 -17.37 0.95 9.76
C SER A 269 -17.26 2.17 10.68
N ALA A 270 -16.20 2.96 10.59
CA ALA A 270 -15.94 4.06 11.51
C ALA A 270 -15.21 5.24 10.86
N LEU A 271 -15.52 6.44 11.34
CA LEU A 271 -14.72 7.65 11.15
C LEU A 271 -13.89 7.85 12.41
N PHE A 272 -12.57 7.94 12.25
CA PHE A 272 -11.64 8.28 13.32
C PHE A 272 -11.24 9.74 13.16
N VAL A 273 -11.33 10.50 14.25
CA VAL A 273 -10.94 11.91 14.31
C VAL A 273 -9.91 12.08 15.43
N LEU A 274 -8.81 12.75 15.12
CA LEU A 274 -7.69 12.94 16.04
C LEU A 274 -7.72 14.33 16.67
N ALA A 275 -7.67 14.38 18.00
CA ALA A 275 -7.42 15.61 18.74
C ALA A 275 -5.97 16.08 18.54
N ARG A 276 -5.74 17.38 18.57
CA ARG A 276 -4.40 17.96 18.54
C ARG A 276 -3.83 18.03 19.96
N GLY A 277 -2.52 17.80 20.08
CA GLY A 277 -1.79 17.94 21.34
C GLY A 277 -0.93 16.73 21.68
N LEU A 278 -0.37 16.75 22.89
CA LEU A 278 0.37 15.67 23.51
C LEU A 278 -0.59 14.62 24.09
N GLY A 279 -0.24 13.34 23.94
CA GLY A 279 -1.11 12.22 24.33
C GLY A 279 -2.52 12.31 23.74
N PRO A 280 -2.69 12.62 22.44
CA PRO A 280 -3.98 13.02 21.89
C PRO A 280 -5.03 11.91 21.96
N SER A 281 -6.28 12.33 22.19
CA SER A 281 -7.46 11.47 22.07
C SER A 281 -7.77 11.16 20.60
N ILE A 282 -8.26 9.94 20.35
CA ILE A 282 -8.87 9.54 19.08
C ILE A 282 -10.36 9.28 19.33
N PHE A 283 -11.20 10.01 18.61
CA PHE A 283 -12.65 9.83 18.62
C PHE A 283 -13.06 8.90 17.48
N GLU A 284 -13.67 7.77 17.83
CA GLU A 284 -14.21 6.78 16.91
C GLU A 284 -15.73 6.95 16.79
N TYR A 285 -16.17 7.46 15.65
CA TYR A 285 -17.57 7.61 15.28
C TYR A 285 -18.00 6.43 14.42
N LYS A 286 -18.91 5.62 14.94
CA LYS A 286 -19.49 4.53 14.17
C LYS A 286 -20.33 5.04 13.00
N LEU A 287 -20.09 4.49 11.81
CA LEU A 287 -20.81 4.85 10.59
C LEU A 287 -22.09 4.00 10.43
N PRO A 288 -23.10 4.49 9.69
CA PRO A 288 -24.31 3.74 9.40
C PRO A 288 -24.00 2.35 8.79
N PRO A 289 -24.79 1.32 9.11
CA PRO A 289 -26.09 1.37 9.81
C PRO A 289 -26.01 1.33 11.34
N SER A 290 -24.80 1.38 11.91
CA SER A 290 -24.61 1.17 13.35
C SER A 290 -24.99 2.39 14.22
N SER A 291 -25.19 2.16 15.53
CA SER A 291 -25.65 3.16 16.49
C SER A 291 -24.70 4.37 16.58
N LYS A 292 -25.25 5.55 16.93
CA LYS A 292 -24.51 6.82 17.13
C LYS A 292 -23.64 6.81 18.40
N SER A 293 -22.96 5.71 18.72
CA SER A 293 -22.00 5.67 19.82
C SER A 293 -20.68 6.28 19.34
N VAL A 294 -20.18 7.25 20.09
CA VAL A 294 -18.81 7.76 19.98
C VAL A 294 -17.98 7.05 21.03
N LYS A 295 -16.85 6.46 20.63
CA LYS A 295 -15.86 5.94 21.57
C LYS A 295 -14.66 6.87 21.56
N GLU A 296 -14.37 7.49 22.69
CA GLU A 296 -13.10 8.19 22.88
C GLU A 296 -12.05 7.19 23.36
N ARG A 297 -10.86 7.25 22.75
CA ARG A 297 -9.68 6.49 23.16
C ARG A 297 -8.59 7.50 23.48
N THR A 298 -7.96 7.35 24.64
CA THR A 298 -6.99 8.31 25.16
C THR A 298 -5.66 7.62 25.49
N SER A 299 -4.63 8.41 25.79
CA SER A 299 -3.38 7.87 26.33
C SER A 299 -3.64 7.05 27.62
N PRO A 300 -2.99 5.89 27.82
CA PRO A 300 -1.91 5.32 27.01
C PRO A 300 -2.37 4.37 25.88
N GLU A 301 -3.68 4.24 25.62
CA GLU A 301 -4.19 3.34 24.57
C GLU A 301 -3.78 3.83 23.17
N THR A 302 -3.86 5.14 22.94
CA THR A 302 -3.48 5.77 21.66
C THR A 302 -1.96 5.84 21.50
N CYS A 303 -1.29 6.59 22.36
CA CYS A 303 0.16 6.77 22.47
C CYS A 303 0.51 7.20 23.89
N GLU A 304 1.80 7.41 24.19
CA GLU A 304 2.23 7.93 25.49
C GLU A 304 1.87 9.42 25.65
N GLN A 305 1.88 9.92 26.89
CA GLN A 305 1.54 11.32 27.19
C GLN A 305 2.55 12.33 26.61
N CYS A 306 3.81 11.93 26.41
CA CYS A 306 4.84 12.77 25.80
C CYS A 306 4.89 12.64 24.27
N GLU A 307 3.86 12.06 23.65
CA GLU A 307 3.84 11.78 22.22
C GLU A 307 2.79 12.59 21.47
N TYR A 308 3.14 13.01 20.25
CA TYR A 308 2.24 13.57 19.26
C TYR A 308 1.90 12.51 18.21
N ILE A 309 0.67 12.55 17.69
CA ILE A 309 0.30 11.79 16.49
C ILE A 309 0.23 12.77 15.30
N PHE A 310 1.14 12.64 14.34
CA PHE A 310 1.20 13.52 13.16
C PHE A 310 0.21 13.13 12.07
N ASP A 311 -0.07 11.83 11.91
CA ASP A 311 -1.00 11.33 10.90
C ASP A 311 -1.64 10.02 11.33
N LEU A 312 -2.76 9.75 10.67
CA LEU A 312 -3.76 8.75 11.02
C LEU A 312 -4.36 8.21 9.73
N ARG A 313 -4.21 6.90 9.48
CA ARG A 313 -4.79 6.23 8.30
C ARG A 313 -5.40 4.89 8.68
N ALA A 314 -6.69 4.73 8.40
CA ALA A 314 -7.43 3.51 8.66
C ALA A 314 -7.56 2.67 7.39
N ASN A 315 -7.63 1.36 7.58
CA ASN A 315 -8.29 0.45 6.66
C ASN A 315 -9.35 -0.35 7.43
N GLN A 316 -9.86 -1.45 6.86
CA GLN A 316 -10.91 -2.25 7.50
C GLN A 316 -10.52 -2.88 8.84
N LYS A 317 -9.23 -3.15 9.08
CA LYS A 317 -8.75 -3.91 10.24
C LYS A 317 -7.78 -3.14 11.12
N THR A 318 -7.03 -2.21 10.54
CA THR A 318 -5.88 -1.57 11.18
C THR A 318 -5.95 -0.06 11.11
N LEU A 319 -5.28 0.57 12.06
CA LEU A 319 -5.06 2.00 12.17
C LEU A 319 -3.55 2.26 12.19
N ALA A 320 -3.04 2.87 11.13
CA ALA A 320 -1.66 3.32 11.06
C ALA A 320 -1.54 4.72 11.66
N MET A 321 -0.52 4.92 12.49
CA MET A 321 -0.27 6.17 13.21
C MET A 321 1.20 6.55 13.12
N VAL A 322 1.46 7.78 12.66
CA VAL A 322 2.80 8.37 12.69
C VAL A 322 2.95 9.09 14.03
N ILE A 323 3.79 8.57 14.92
CA ILE A 323 3.90 9.01 16.31
C ILE A 323 5.29 9.61 16.54
N TYR A 324 5.34 10.81 17.09
CA TYR A 324 6.57 11.51 17.47
C TYR A 324 6.67 11.64 18.99
N ASN A 325 7.81 11.24 19.55
CA ASN A 325 8.08 11.31 20.98
C ASN A 325 8.96 12.52 21.30
N THR A 326 8.45 13.44 22.13
CA THR A 326 9.14 14.70 22.42
C THR A 326 10.35 14.55 23.33
N GLU A 327 10.45 13.45 24.08
CA GLU A 327 11.55 13.25 25.04
C GLU A 327 12.81 12.74 24.36
N ASN A 328 12.67 11.99 23.27
CA ASN A 328 13.80 11.37 22.57
C ASN A 328 13.97 11.82 21.11
N ASP A 329 13.11 12.72 20.61
CA ASP A 329 13.13 13.25 19.24
C ASP A 329 13.08 12.14 18.16
N LYS A 330 12.33 11.07 18.42
CA LYS A 330 12.11 9.97 17.47
C LYS A 330 10.69 9.94 16.97
N THR A 331 10.54 9.59 15.70
CA THR A 331 9.24 9.28 15.10
C THR A 331 9.18 7.81 14.72
N ARG A 332 8.02 7.19 14.91
CA ARG A 332 7.75 5.82 14.47
C ARG A 332 6.42 5.73 13.74
N LEU A 333 6.28 4.71 12.91
CA LEU A 333 5.00 4.29 12.36
C LEU A 333 4.52 3.08 13.18
N ASP A 334 3.41 3.24 13.89
CA ASP A 334 2.72 2.15 14.54
C ASP A 334 1.57 1.67 13.66
N LEU A 335 1.48 0.36 13.41
CA LEU A 335 0.27 -0.24 12.90
C LEU A 335 -0.46 -0.93 14.05
N LYS A 336 -1.65 -0.43 14.37
CA LYS A 336 -2.47 -0.98 15.46
C LYS A 336 -3.74 -1.62 14.92
N SER A 337 -4.29 -2.57 15.65
CA SER A 337 -5.64 -3.08 15.40
C SER A 337 -6.66 -1.96 15.61
N SER A 338 -7.54 -1.73 14.64
CA SER A 338 -8.59 -0.70 14.76
C SER A 338 -9.61 -1.00 15.86
N ILE A 339 -9.75 -2.27 16.27
CA ILE A 339 -10.75 -2.70 17.26
C ILE A 339 -10.29 -2.39 18.68
N ASN A 340 -9.05 -2.70 19.03
CA ASN A 340 -8.53 -2.63 20.40
C ASN A 340 -7.25 -1.81 20.54
N LEU A 341 -6.78 -1.16 19.47
CA LEU A 341 -5.51 -0.43 19.42
C LEU A 341 -4.30 -1.24 19.92
N GLN A 342 -4.35 -2.57 19.83
CA GLN A 342 -3.17 -3.40 20.07
C GLN A 342 -2.15 -3.14 18.95
N CYS A 343 -0.91 -2.81 19.32
CA CYS A 343 0.18 -2.65 18.36
C CYS A 343 0.51 -3.99 17.71
N LEU A 344 0.41 -4.05 16.37
CA LEU A 344 0.74 -5.23 15.57
C LEU A 344 2.22 -5.23 15.22
N TRP A 345 2.73 -4.06 14.83
CA TRP A 345 4.14 -3.79 14.65
C TRP A 345 4.41 -2.29 14.74
N SER A 346 5.68 -1.97 14.97
CA SER A 346 6.18 -0.60 15.02
C SER A 346 7.53 -0.53 14.31
N ILE A 347 7.80 0.58 13.63
CA ILE A 347 9.09 0.83 12.99
C ILE A 347 9.50 2.29 13.13
N ASP A 348 10.75 2.50 13.51
CA ASP A 348 11.37 3.82 13.52
C ASP A 348 11.46 4.36 12.09
N ILE A 349 10.97 5.58 11.92
CA ILE A 349 11.05 6.35 10.68
C ILE A 349 11.79 7.65 10.98
N GLY A 350 12.25 8.36 9.94
CA GLY A 350 12.84 9.69 10.13
C GLY A 350 11.83 10.69 10.68
N GLN A 351 11.90 11.96 10.30
CA GLN A 351 10.87 12.93 10.68
C GLN A 351 9.64 12.75 9.77
N GLY A 352 8.97 11.61 9.87
CA GLY A 352 7.79 11.30 9.07
C GLY A 352 6.59 12.14 9.49
N PHE A 353 5.80 12.60 8.52
CA PHE A 353 4.67 13.50 8.76
C PHE A 353 3.33 12.96 8.29
N ARG A 354 3.29 12.27 7.15
CA ARG A 354 2.07 11.70 6.59
C ARG A 354 2.32 10.29 6.08
N CYS A 355 1.29 9.45 6.11
CA CYS A 355 1.35 8.14 5.53
C CYS A 355 0.15 7.87 4.61
N CYS A 356 0.31 6.85 3.75
CA CYS A 356 -0.74 6.33 2.90
C CYS A 356 -0.60 4.82 2.78
N LEU A 357 -1.76 4.15 2.76
CA LEU A 357 -1.86 2.75 2.40
C LEU A 357 -1.68 2.60 0.88
N LEU A 358 -0.75 1.74 0.48
CA LEU A 358 -0.54 1.34 -0.91
C LEU A 358 -1.35 0.07 -1.21
N HIS A 359 -1.49 -0.23 -2.50
CA HIS A 359 -2.03 -1.51 -2.92
C HIS A 359 -1.14 -2.66 -2.39
N GLY A 360 -1.75 -3.73 -1.85
CA GLY A 360 -1.02 -4.85 -1.25
C GLY A 360 -0.67 -4.67 0.23
N GLU A 361 -1.40 -3.82 0.95
CA GLU A 361 -1.25 -3.57 2.40
C GLU A 361 0.12 -3.03 2.84
N GLN A 362 0.87 -2.48 1.88
CA GLN A 362 2.13 -1.79 2.13
C GLN A 362 1.88 -0.33 2.46
N TRP A 363 2.87 0.33 3.03
CA TRP A 363 2.76 1.70 3.48
C TRP A 363 3.80 2.59 2.82
N MET A 364 3.40 3.80 2.51
CA MET A 364 4.31 4.88 2.16
C MET A 364 4.23 5.96 3.22
N VAL A 365 5.39 6.39 3.72
CA VAL A 365 5.50 7.51 4.66
C VAL A 365 6.33 8.61 4.02
N VAL A 366 5.89 9.85 4.16
CA VAL A 366 6.63 11.03 3.69
C VAL A 366 7.24 11.77 4.87
N ASP A 367 8.52 12.11 4.72
CA ASP A 367 9.28 12.98 5.61
C ASP A 367 9.55 14.27 4.85
N ALA A 368 8.69 15.25 5.12
CA ALA A 368 8.69 16.55 4.47
C ALA A 368 10.00 17.30 4.72
N LEU A 369 10.51 17.26 5.96
CA LEU A 369 11.66 18.03 6.40
C LEU A 369 12.96 17.53 5.77
N ASN A 370 13.17 16.21 5.73
CA ASN A 370 14.36 15.61 5.12
C ASN A 370 14.20 15.29 3.63
N ARG A 371 13.00 15.53 3.08
CA ARG A 371 12.63 15.21 1.69
C ARG A 371 12.85 13.73 1.38
N ARG A 372 12.29 12.85 2.21
CA ARG A 372 12.43 11.40 2.06
C ARG A 372 11.07 10.74 1.92
N LEU A 373 11.05 9.63 1.21
CA LEU A 373 9.94 8.72 1.12
C LEU A 373 10.39 7.37 1.67
N TYR A 374 9.60 6.77 2.56
CA TYR A 374 9.82 5.44 3.10
C TYR A 374 8.76 4.51 2.55
N HIS A 375 9.18 3.36 2.03
CA HIS A 375 8.31 2.28 1.61
C HIS A 375 8.45 1.12 2.60
N ILE A 376 7.35 0.80 3.25
CA ILE A 376 7.27 -0.12 4.39
C ILE A 376 6.34 -1.27 3.98
N SER A 377 6.74 -2.50 4.29
CA SER A 377 5.94 -3.70 4.03
C SER A 377 4.72 -3.78 4.94
N ASN A 378 3.84 -4.76 4.69
CA ASN A 378 2.66 -4.99 5.52
C ASN A 378 3.01 -5.50 6.95
N ASN A 379 4.23 -6.02 7.16
CA ASN A 379 4.74 -6.52 8.43
C ASN A 379 5.72 -5.56 9.12
N GLY A 380 5.75 -4.30 8.69
CA GLY A 380 6.54 -3.25 9.37
C GLY A 380 8.04 -3.30 9.09
N LYS A 381 8.48 -3.92 7.99
CA LYS A 381 9.88 -3.85 7.54
C LYS A 381 10.06 -2.70 6.57
N LEU A 382 11.13 -1.91 6.76
CA LEU A 382 11.53 -0.92 5.77
C LEU A 382 12.05 -1.64 4.53
N LEU A 383 11.35 -1.49 3.41
CA LEU A 383 11.74 -2.07 2.13
C LEU A 383 12.79 -1.21 1.47
N LYS A 384 12.50 0.09 1.39
CA LYS A 384 13.36 1.05 0.69
C LYS A 384 13.07 2.47 1.12
N MET A 385 14.09 3.30 0.99
CA MET A 385 14.03 4.73 1.25
C MET A 385 14.58 5.44 0.02
N ASP A 386 13.90 6.51 -0.39
CA ASP A 386 14.32 7.33 -1.52
C ASP A 386 14.26 8.82 -1.18
N LYS A 387 15.08 9.62 -1.87
CA LYS A 387 15.11 11.08 -1.70
C LYS A 387 14.18 11.73 -2.72
N TYR A 388 13.32 12.60 -2.23
CA TYR A 388 12.42 13.39 -3.06
C TYR A 388 13.00 14.77 -3.38
N ALA A 389 12.71 15.29 -4.57
CA ALA A 389 13.28 16.56 -5.02
C ALA A 389 12.83 17.77 -4.16
N HIS A 390 11.54 17.79 -3.85
CA HIS A 390 10.87 18.84 -3.07
C HIS A 390 10.47 18.32 -1.70
N GLN A 391 9.87 19.15 -0.83
CA GLN A 391 9.30 18.68 0.44
C GLN A 391 7.95 18.00 0.19
N PRO A 392 7.84 16.67 0.40
CA PRO A 392 6.58 15.95 0.27
C PRO A 392 5.74 16.12 1.54
N TRP A 393 4.67 16.90 1.47
CA TRP A 393 3.83 17.20 2.63
C TRP A 393 2.63 16.27 2.76
N ASN A 394 2.16 15.68 1.66
CA ASN A 394 1.08 14.70 1.69
C ASN A 394 1.28 13.67 0.57
N VAL A 395 0.74 12.48 0.80
CA VAL A 395 0.82 11.34 -0.11
C VAL A 395 -0.50 10.61 -0.15
N ILE A 396 -0.92 10.22 -1.35
CA ILE A 396 -2.15 9.45 -1.56
C ILE A 396 -1.94 8.38 -2.63
N GLN A 397 -2.67 7.28 -2.50
CA GLN A 397 -2.87 6.29 -3.54
C GLN A 397 -4.18 6.65 -4.27
N TRP A 398 -4.11 7.06 -5.54
CA TRP A 398 -5.27 7.43 -6.34
C TRP A 398 -5.66 6.31 -7.30
N GLY A 399 -6.60 5.47 -6.86
CA GLY A 399 -6.89 4.19 -7.54
C GLY A 399 -5.70 3.22 -7.44
N LYS A 400 -5.61 2.24 -8.33
CA LYS A 400 -4.64 1.12 -8.18
C LYS A 400 -3.20 1.42 -8.59
N PHE A 401 -2.99 2.43 -9.43
CA PHE A 401 -1.72 2.60 -10.15
C PHE A 401 -1.10 3.98 -10.02
N ILE A 402 -1.82 4.97 -9.48
CA ILE A 402 -1.34 6.35 -9.42
C ILE A 402 -0.99 6.69 -7.98
N ILE A 403 0.22 7.22 -7.79
CA ILE A 403 0.63 7.82 -6.52
C ILE A 403 0.61 9.34 -6.68
N GLY A 404 -0.15 10.01 -5.82
CA GLY A 404 -0.16 11.46 -5.75
C GLY A 404 0.73 11.95 -4.61
N ILE A 405 1.70 12.81 -4.91
CA ILE A 405 2.51 13.50 -3.89
C ILE A 405 2.26 15.01 -3.99
N ARG A 406 1.83 15.58 -2.88
CA ARG A 406 1.60 17.01 -2.71
C ARG A 406 2.80 17.65 -2.02
N THR A 407 3.33 18.68 -2.65
CA THR A 407 4.28 19.64 -2.05
C THR A 407 3.50 20.89 -1.63
N ASN A 408 4.16 21.97 -1.21
CA ASN A 408 3.43 23.24 -0.97
C ASN A 408 2.95 23.91 -2.27
N GLU A 409 3.58 23.63 -3.41
CA GLU A 409 3.36 24.37 -4.66
C GLU A 409 2.80 23.52 -5.82
N ALA A 410 2.81 22.19 -5.67
CA ALA A 410 2.33 21.31 -6.72
C ALA A 410 1.75 19.99 -6.21
N ILE A 411 1.00 19.33 -7.08
CA ILE A 411 0.62 17.91 -6.98
C ILE A 411 1.29 17.19 -8.14
N ASN A 412 2.06 16.15 -7.81
CA ASN A 412 2.76 15.30 -8.77
C ASN A 412 2.10 13.91 -8.77
N LEU A 413 1.69 13.45 -9.95
CA LEU A 413 1.15 12.11 -10.16
C LEU A 413 2.24 11.23 -10.78
N TYR A 414 2.46 10.08 -10.15
CA TYR A 414 3.40 9.04 -10.56
C TYR A 414 2.66 7.84 -11.12
#